data_AF-A0A6G1KA59-F1
#
_entry.id   AF-A0A6G1KA59-F1
#
_cell.length_a   1.000
_cell.length_b   1.000
_cell.length_c   1.000
_cell.angle_alpha   90.00
_cell.angle_beta   90.00
_cell.angle_gamma   90.00
#
_symmetry.space_group_name_H-M   'P 1'
#
loop_
_entity.id
_entity.type
_entity.pdbx_description
1 polymer ?
#
loop_
_entity_poly.entity_id
_entity_poly.type
_entity_poly.pdbx_seq_one_letter_code
_entity_poly.pdbx_strand_id
1 'polypeptide(L)'
;MASLTSHGLKSDDIHTAIKLLTHNLVNINDTTGEFLLKLDDGRVIDTKGWDGWEWTHGIGLYGLWHYYTLTGSAETKAVMLGWFEKQLAAGTTKNINTMAVFLTLAYLAEDTGNKTFLPWLDVWGEWVMHGLPKTKYGGFQHETYLSFNKDELWDDTLMMSALPLAKIGLVLNRPEYVAEAKHQFMLHCQYLFDPTTGLFFHGWKWEEGKNGSIGHNFARARWARGNSWLTIAIPDFVELLDLQKGDPLRTFLLNILDAQCKALSKLQGENGMWRTLLDVPVSEGSYEESSATAGFAYGMLKGVRKRYIGPEYTDVAVKAIKAVLSRINKDGELLEVSFGTAMGHDLQHYKDIPLTSMPYGQAMAQMALGEFLRTFI
;
A
#
# COMPACT_ATOMS: atom_id res chain seq x y z
N MET A 1 -14.67 25.54 -20.71
CA MET A 1 -13.65 24.93 -21.58
C MET A 1 -14.06 23.49 -21.84
N ALA A 2 -13.71 22.89 -22.98
CA ALA A 2 -14.03 21.49 -23.26
C ALA A 2 -13.20 20.57 -22.33
N SER A 3 -13.82 19.53 -21.79
CA SER A 3 -13.15 18.55 -20.93
C SER A 3 -12.11 17.76 -21.73
N LEU A 4 -10.88 17.64 -21.21
CA LEU A 4 -9.82 16.86 -21.84
C LEU A 4 -10.18 15.36 -21.82
N THR A 5 -9.85 14.65 -22.90
CA THR A 5 -10.15 13.21 -23.05
C THR A 5 -8.87 12.41 -23.27
N SER A 6 -8.71 11.30 -22.56
CA SER A 6 -7.58 10.37 -22.65
C SER A 6 -8.09 8.93 -22.49
N HIS A 7 -7.70 8.04 -23.40
CA HIS A 7 -8.16 6.63 -23.44
C HIS A 7 -9.69 6.41 -23.35
N GLY A 8 -10.47 7.40 -23.84
CA GLY A 8 -11.94 7.37 -23.80
C GLY A 8 -12.55 7.79 -22.46
N LEU A 9 -11.76 8.33 -21.53
CA LEU A 9 -12.20 8.89 -20.25
C LEU A 9 -12.00 10.41 -20.26
N LYS A 10 -12.86 11.15 -19.55
CA LYS A 10 -12.75 12.61 -19.42
C LYS A 10 -12.11 13.00 -18.10
N SER A 11 -11.26 14.02 -18.11
CA SER A 11 -10.58 14.51 -16.90
C SER A 11 -11.55 14.91 -15.79
N ASP A 12 -12.68 15.54 -16.15
CA ASP A 12 -13.69 15.98 -15.16
C ASP A 12 -14.37 14.80 -14.45
N ASP A 13 -14.58 13.68 -15.15
CA ASP A 13 -15.17 12.47 -14.57
C ASP A 13 -14.20 11.86 -13.54
N ILE A 14 -12.89 11.88 -13.83
CA ILE A 14 -11.85 11.40 -12.91
C ILE A 14 -11.76 12.29 -11.66
N HIS A 15 -11.74 13.61 -11.83
CA HIS A 15 -11.77 14.54 -10.68
C HIS A 15 -13.03 14.36 -9.84
N THR A 16 -14.18 14.12 -10.47
CA THR A 16 -15.44 13.88 -9.76
C THR A 16 -15.38 12.58 -8.96
N ALA A 17 -14.87 11.50 -9.55
CA ALA A 17 -14.67 10.23 -8.86
C ALA A 17 -13.72 10.36 -7.65
N ILE A 18 -12.59 11.06 -7.81
CA ILE A 18 -11.65 11.29 -6.70
C ILE A 18 -12.31 12.08 -5.56
N LYS A 19 -13.08 13.13 -5.88
CA LYS A 19 -13.80 13.92 -4.85
C LYS A 19 -14.82 13.07 -4.10
N LEU A 20 -15.55 12.19 -4.80
CA LEU A 20 -16.49 11.26 -4.18
C LEU A 20 -15.77 10.27 -3.26
N LEU A 21 -14.66 9.68 -3.72
CA LEU A 21 -13.82 8.79 -2.90
C LEU A 21 -13.28 9.51 -1.66
N THR A 22 -12.82 10.76 -1.79
CA THR A 22 -12.35 11.58 -0.66
C THR A 22 -13.46 11.84 0.33
N HIS A 23 -14.64 12.23 -0.16
CA HIS A 23 -15.79 12.46 0.70
C HIS A 23 -16.19 11.18 1.45
N ASN A 24 -16.22 10.04 0.76
CA ASN A 24 -16.51 8.75 1.39
C ASN A 24 -15.44 8.42 2.44
N LEU A 25 -14.15 8.43 2.08
CA LEU A 25 -13.01 8.11 2.95
C LEU A 25 -13.07 8.81 4.31
N VAL A 26 -13.29 10.13 4.33
CA VAL A 26 -13.28 10.92 5.58
C VAL A 26 -14.59 10.82 6.38
N ASN A 27 -15.63 10.22 5.79
CA ASN A 27 -16.94 10.00 6.42
C ASN A 27 -17.25 8.52 6.63
N ILE A 28 -16.33 7.60 6.32
CA ILE A 28 -16.47 6.18 6.68
C ILE A 28 -16.62 6.12 8.20
N ASN A 29 -17.63 5.39 8.66
CA ASN A 29 -17.85 5.08 10.06
C ASN A 29 -18.40 3.66 10.20
N ASP A 30 -18.01 2.97 11.27
CA ASP A 30 -18.63 1.71 11.66
C ASP A 30 -19.75 1.99 12.67
N THR A 31 -20.98 2.15 12.17
CA THR A 31 -22.15 2.42 13.03
C THR A 31 -22.65 1.19 13.77
N THR A 32 -22.28 -0.03 13.35
CA THR A 32 -22.70 -1.28 14.01
C THR A 32 -21.72 -1.72 15.08
N GLY A 33 -20.46 -1.26 15.00
CA GLY A 33 -19.37 -1.67 15.87
C GLY A 33 -18.88 -3.10 15.61
N GLU A 34 -19.30 -3.69 14.50
CA GLU A 34 -18.96 -5.06 14.09
C GLU A 34 -17.47 -5.24 13.83
N PHE A 35 -16.80 -4.19 13.36
CA PHE A 35 -15.40 -4.20 12.94
C PHE A 35 -14.47 -3.51 13.95
N LEU A 36 -14.98 -3.21 15.16
CA LEU A 36 -14.16 -2.71 16.26
C LEU A 36 -13.19 -3.79 16.72
N LEU A 37 -11.91 -3.46 16.73
CA LEU A 37 -10.89 -4.36 17.23
C LEU A 37 -10.78 -4.23 18.75
N LYS A 38 -11.06 -5.33 19.45
CA LYS A 38 -10.96 -5.40 20.92
C LYS A 38 -9.67 -6.08 21.30
N LEU A 39 -8.83 -5.39 22.05
CA LEU A 39 -7.56 -5.91 22.55
C LEU A 39 -7.72 -6.43 23.98
N ASP A 40 -6.91 -7.43 24.35
CA ASP A 40 -6.95 -8.06 25.68
C ASP A 40 -6.63 -7.08 26.82
N ASP A 41 -5.96 -5.95 26.52
CA ASP A 41 -5.67 -4.87 27.47
C ASP A 41 -6.81 -3.86 27.65
N GLY A 42 -7.98 -4.12 27.06
CA GLY A 42 -9.19 -3.31 27.20
C GLY A 42 -9.31 -2.17 26.18
N ARG A 43 -8.32 -1.95 25.31
CA ARG A 43 -8.45 -0.99 24.21
C ARG A 43 -9.47 -1.47 23.17
N VAL A 44 -10.24 -0.52 22.66
CA VAL A 44 -11.16 -0.72 21.54
C VAL A 44 -10.74 0.22 20.42
N ILE A 45 -10.33 -0.35 19.30
CA ILE A 45 -9.76 0.39 18.17
C ILE A 45 -10.80 0.42 17.05
N ASP A 46 -11.15 1.63 16.61
CA ASP A 46 -11.88 1.82 15.36
C ASP A 46 -10.92 1.64 14.18
N THR A 47 -11.12 0.55 13.44
CA THR A 47 -10.27 0.19 12.29
C THR A 47 -10.78 0.74 10.97
N LYS A 48 -12.00 1.29 10.95
CA LYS A 48 -12.69 1.78 9.75
C LYS A 48 -12.86 3.29 9.74
N GLY A 49 -13.30 3.87 10.85
CA GLY A 49 -13.60 5.29 10.93
C GLY A 49 -12.37 6.16 10.75
N TRP A 50 -12.54 7.30 10.06
CA TRP A 50 -11.45 8.25 9.77
C TRP A 50 -10.74 8.78 11.03
N ASP A 51 -11.42 8.72 12.17
CA ASP A 51 -10.91 9.11 13.48
C ASP A 51 -10.05 8.04 14.17
N GLY A 52 -9.76 6.92 13.48
CA GLY A 52 -8.82 5.90 13.95
C GLY A 52 -7.36 6.21 13.64
N TRP A 53 -6.46 5.33 14.10
CA TRP A 53 -5.04 5.33 13.73
C TRP A 53 -4.58 3.90 13.41
N GLU A 54 -4.73 3.55 12.13
CA GLU A 54 -4.36 2.26 11.56
C GLU A 54 -3.55 2.43 10.27
N TRP A 55 -2.96 1.35 9.77
CA TRP A 55 -2.28 1.35 8.46
C TRP A 55 -3.18 1.84 7.32
N THR A 56 -4.48 1.58 7.43
CA THR A 56 -5.51 2.03 6.48
C THR A 56 -5.51 3.55 6.30
N HIS A 57 -5.27 4.29 7.39
CA HIS A 57 -5.12 5.74 7.41
C HIS A 57 -3.80 6.17 6.79
N GLY A 58 -2.72 5.40 6.99
CA GLY A 58 -1.45 5.67 6.32
C GLY A 58 -1.58 5.67 4.81
N ILE A 59 -2.27 4.66 4.25
CA ILE A 59 -2.57 4.60 2.83
C ILE A 59 -3.56 5.70 2.41
N GLY A 60 -4.62 5.94 3.20
CA GLY A 60 -5.57 7.05 3.01
C GLY A 60 -4.91 8.41 2.85
N LEU A 61 -4.10 8.79 3.84
CA LEU A 61 -3.34 10.03 3.84
C LEU A 61 -2.37 10.10 2.65
N TYR A 62 -1.76 8.98 2.26
CA TYR A 62 -0.86 8.95 1.11
C TYR A 62 -1.59 9.13 -0.23
N GLY A 63 -2.80 8.58 -0.38
CA GLY A 63 -3.67 8.85 -1.52
C GLY A 63 -4.06 10.32 -1.63
N LEU A 64 -4.43 10.94 -0.50
CA LEU A 64 -4.69 12.38 -0.42
C LEU A 64 -3.45 13.21 -0.78
N TRP A 65 -2.26 12.80 -0.34
CA TRP A 65 -1.00 13.46 -0.66
C TRP A 65 -0.72 13.46 -2.18
N HIS A 66 -0.93 12.33 -2.87
CA HIS A 66 -0.78 12.27 -4.33
C HIS A 66 -1.74 13.20 -5.05
N TYR A 67 -3.00 13.28 -4.60
CA TYR A 67 -3.97 14.19 -5.19
C TYR A 67 -3.63 15.66 -4.91
N TYR A 68 -3.19 15.97 -3.69
CA TYR A 68 -2.73 17.30 -3.31
C TYR A 68 -1.54 17.75 -4.17
N THR A 69 -0.50 16.93 -4.30
CA THR A 69 0.70 17.30 -5.07
C THR A 69 0.44 17.45 -6.57
N LEU A 70 -0.61 16.82 -7.10
CA LEU A 70 -1.04 17.01 -8.48
C LEU A 70 -1.84 18.30 -8.70
N THR A 71 -2.71 18.67 -7.75
CA THR A 71 -3.75 19.69 -7.96
C THR A 71 -3.55 20.97 -7.16
N GLY A 72 -2.76 20.93 -6.09
CA GLY A 72 -2.65 22.00 -5.12
C GLY A 72 -3.89 22.20 -4.23
N SER A 73 -4.83 21.25 -4.17
CA SER A 73 -6.09 21.40 -3.40
C SER A 73 -5.84 21.71 -1.92
N ALA A 74 -6.20 22.92 -1.51
CA ALA A 74 -6.08 23.38 -0.13
C ALA A 74 -7.00 22.59 0.82
N GLU A 75 -8.17 22.17 0.33
CA GLU A 75 -9.12 21.35 1.09
C GLU A 75 -8.52 19.98 1.40
N THR A 76 -7.90 19.34 0.41
CA THR A 76 -7.22 18.04 0.59
C THR A 76 -6.07 18.15 1.58
N LYS A 77 -5.28 19.24 1.51
CA LYS A 77 -4.22 19.52 2.48
C LYS A 77 -4.77 19.72 3.89
N ALA A 78 -5.87 20.47 4.03
CA ALA A 78 -6.51 20.71 5.33
C ALA A 78 -7.02 19.42 5.97
N VAL A 79 -7.59 18.49 5.19
CA VAL A 79 -8.00 17.16 5.67
C VAL A 79 -6.82 16.40 6.29
N MET A 80 -5.68 16.34 5.60
CA MET A 80 -4.50 15.64 6.11
C MET A 80 -3.95 16.30 7.38
N LEU A 81 -3.83 17.63 7.39
CA LEU A 81 -3.32 18.37 8.55
C LEU A 81 -4.24 18.25 9.76
N GLY A 82 -5.56 18.32 9.56
CA GLY A 82 -6.54 18.15 10.63
C GLY A 82 -6.52 16.75 11.24
N TRP A 83 -6.31 15.71 10.43
CA TRP A 83 -6.11 14.35 10.94
C TRP A 83 -4.87 14.27 11.83
N PHE A 84 -3.72 14.77 11.38
CA PHE A 84 -2.49 14.76 12.20
C PHE A 84 -2.61 15.60 13.46
N GLU A 85 -3.23 16.77 13.41
CA GLU A 85 -3.46 17.60 14.60
C GLU A 85 -4.22 16.82 15.68
N LYS A 86 -5.31 16.15 15.31
CA LYS A 86 -6.12 15.34 16.22
C LYS A 86 -5.34 14.13 16.74
N GLN A 87 -4.72 13.35 15.85
CA GLN A 87 -4.13 12.08 16.23
C GLN A 87 -2.80 12.21 16.94
N LEU A 88 -1.97 13.19 16.60
CA LEU A 88 -0.74 13.45 17.34
C LEU A 88 -1.04 13.94 18.77
N ALA A 89 -2.18 14.59 19.01
CA ALA A 89 -2.62 14.92 20.36
C ALA A 89 -3.06 13.70 21.18
N ALA A 90 -3.64 12.68 20.54
CA ALA A 90 -4.10 11.45 21.19
C ALA A 90 -2.98 10.41 21.40
N GLY A 91 -2.13 10.23 20.38
CA GLY A 91 -1.07 9.21 20.35
C GLY A 91 -1.59 7.78 20.15
N THR A 92 -0.68 6.87 19.78
CA THR A 92 -0.93 5.42 19.75
C THR A 92 0.35 4.63 20.06
N THR A 93 0.22 3.31 20.25
CA THR A 93 1.35 2.39 20.41
C THR A 93 2.00 2.09 19.05
N LYS A 94 3.33 1.94 19.04
CA LYS A 94 4.09 1.68 17.82
C LYS A 94 4.05 0.21 17.42
N ASN A 95 3.80 -0.06 16.14
CA ASN A 95 3.88 -1.36 15.49
C ASN A 95 4.06 -1.15 13.97
N ILE A 96 4.20 -2.21 13.18
CA ILE A 96 4.45 -2.09 11.73
C ILE A 96 3.38 -1.26 11.01
N ASN A 97 2.12 -1.42 11.42
CA ASN A 97 0.96 -0.82 10.76
C ASN A 97 0.80 0.66 11.08
N THR A 98 0.93 1.03 12.35
CA THR A 98 0.78 2.42 12.82
C THR A 98 1.88 3.34 12.30
N MET A 99 3.00 2.79 11.86
CA MET A 99 4.10 3.51 11.22
C MET A 99 3.73 4.11 9.85
N ALA A 100 2.73 3.55 9.15
CA ALA A 100 2.43 3.90 7.77
C ALA A 100 2.11 5.39 7.57
N VAL A 101 1.47 6.04 8.55
CA VAL A 101 1.06 7.46 8.49
C VAL A 101 2.27 8.40 8.41
N PHE A 102 3.43 7.98 8.89
CA PHE A 102 4.61 8.82 8.94
C PHE A 102 5.26 9.05 7.59
N LEU A 103 4.91 8.26 6.56
CA LEU A 103 5.28 8.57 5.18
C LEU A 103 4.70 9.94 4.79
N THR A 104 3.40 10.13 4.97
CA THR A 104 2.72 11.39 4.65
C THR A 104 3.12 12.51 5.61
N LEU A 105 3.32 12.23 6.90
CA LEU A 105 3.81 13.25 7.84
C LEU A 105 5.17 13.79 7.43
N ALA A 106 6.08 12.93 6.96
CA ALA A 106 7.41 13.34 6.50
C ALA A 106 7.34 14.19 5.23
N TYR A 107 6.45 13.87 4.29
CA TYR A 107 6.17 14.74 3.15
C TYR A 107 5.59 16.11 3.56
N LEU A 108 4.63 16.14 4.49
CA LEU A 108 4.06 17.38 4.99
C LEU A 108 5.08 18.22 5.77
N ALA A 109 6.00 17.60 6.50
CA ALA A 109 7.08 18.31 7.19
C ALA A 109 8.00 19.05 6.21
N GLU A 110 8.34 18.42 5.09
CA GLU A 110 9.12 19.04 4.01
C GLU A 110 8.34 20.15 3.30
N ASP A 111 7.08 19.89 2.94
CA ASP A 111 6.22 20.83 2.21
C ASP A 111 5.86 22.08 3.03
N THR A 112 5.59 21.93 4.33
CA THR A 112 5.18 23.04 5.19
C THR A 112 6.31 23.69 5.97
N GLY A 113 7.45 23.02 6.11
CA GLY A 113 8.52 23.43 7.01
C GLY A 113 8.12 23.38 8.50
N ASN A 114 7.03 22.69 8.85
CA ASN A 114 6.53 22.66 10.22
C ASN A 114 7.45 21.82 11.12
N LYS A 115 8.26 22.53 11.92
CA LYS A 115 9.24 21.92 12.84
C LYS A 115 8.59 21.06 13.94
N THR A 116 7.29 21.23 14.24
CA THR A 116 6.62 20.42 15.27
C THR A 116 6.43 18.97 14.84
N PHE A 117 6.56 18.65 13.56
CA PHE A 117 6.53 17.27 13.06
C PHE A 117 7.85 16.52 13.28
N LEU A 118 8.98 17.23 13.37
CA LEU A 118 10.31 16.58 13.43
C LEU A 118 10.49 15.65 14.64
N PRO A 119 10.06 16.01 15.88
CA PRO A 119 10.16 15.10 17.02
C PRO A 119 9.36 13.80 16.83
N TRP A 120 8.23 13.86 16.12
CA TRP A 120 7.44 12.67 15.80
C TRP A 120 8.16 11.77 14.81
N LEU A 121 8.72 12.34 13.74
CA LEU A 121 9.51 11.60 12.76
C LEU A 121 10.75 10.97 13.39
N ASP A 122 11.42 11.70 14.28
CA ASP A 122 12.58 11.25 15.04
C ASP A 122 12.24 10.04 15.92
N VAL A 123 11.26 10.19 16.81
CA VAL A 123 10.87 9.14 17.78
C VAL A 123 10.37 7.87 17.10
N TRP A 124 9.62 7.99 16.00
CA TRP A 124 9.12 6.82 15.26
C TRP A 124 10.19 6.20 14.38
N GLY A 125 11.05 7.00 13.75
CA GLY A 125 12.21 6.50 13.00
C GLY A 125 13.20 5.73 13.88
N GLU A 126 13.55 6.27 15.05
CA GLU A 126 14.42 5.61 16.04
C GLU A 126 13.83 4.29 16.52
N TRP A 127 12.51 4.25 16.76
CA TRP A 127 11.85 3.01 17.12
C TRP A 127 11.91 1.98 15.99
N VAL A 128 11.66 2.34 14.72
CA VAL A 128 11.77 1.37 13.61
C VAL A 128 13.21 0.83 13.52
N MET A 129 14.22 1.67 13.73
CA MET A 129 15.62 1.24 13.65
C MET A 129 16.04 0.34 14.81
N HIS A 130 15.66 0.69 16.04
CA HIS A 130 16.28 0.12 17.24
C HIS A 130 15.30 -0.55 18.21
N GLY A 131 14.01 -0.24 18.11
CA GLY A 131 12.96 -0.77 19.00
C GLY A 131 12.09 -1.86 18.37
N LEU A 132 11.84 -1.81 17.06
CA LEU A 132 11.05 -2.81 16.33
C LEU A 132 11.79 -4.15 16.32
N PRO A 133 11.15 -5.27 16.74
CA PRO A 133 11.75 -6.59 16.67
C PRO A 133 12.24 -6.94 15.26
N LYS A 134 13.40 -7.59 15.19
CA LYS A 134 13.98 -8.07 13.94
C LYS A 134 13.97 -9.58 13.90
N THR A 135 13.68 -10.11 12.72
CA THR A 135 13.81 -11.53 12.42
C THR A 135 15.27 -11.88 12.08
N LYS A 136 15.50 -13.14 11.70
CA LYS A 136 16.80 -13.58 11.17
C LYS A 136 17.24 -12.68 9.99
N TYR A 137 18.53 -12.38 9.94
CA TYR A 137 19.15 -11.47 8.98
C TYR A 137 18.70 -10.02 9.08
N GLY A 138 18.07 -9.62 10.19
CA GLY A 138 17.72 -8.22 10.44
C GLY A 138 16.44 -7.76 9.73
N GLY A 139 15.58 -8.68 9.29
CA GLY A 139 14.30 -8.31 8.68
C GLY A 139 13.34 -7.68 9.68
N PHE A 140 12.55 -6.72 9.23
CA PHE A 140 11.51 -6.11 10.06
C PHE A 140 10.43 -7.15 10.36
N GLN A 141 10.33 -7.57 11.63
CA GLN A 141 9.29 -8.52 12.02
C GLN A 141 7.92 -7.85 11.90
N HIS A 142 6.95 -8.60 11.39
CA HIS A 142 5.60 -8.09 11.16
C HIS A 142 4.75 -7.97 12.44
N GLU A 143 5.26 -7.30 13.48
CA GLU A 143 4.53 -7.12 14.75
C GLU A 143 3.34 -6.16 14.55
N THR A 144 2.16 -6.60 15.04
CA THR A 144 0.89 -5.85 14.96
C THR A 144 0.32 -5.62 16.36
N TYR A 145 -0.85 -4.98 16.47
CA TYR A 145 -1.55 -4.87 17.75
C TYR A 145 -1.94 -6.22 18.36
N LEU A 146 -2.24 -7.23 17.54
CA LEU A 146 -2.83 -8.49 17.98
C LEU A 146 -1.81 -9.60 18.18
N SER A 147 -0.74 -9.55 17.41
CA SER A 147 0.20 -10.65 17.34
C SER A 147 1.62 -10.14 17.17
N PHE A 148 2.50 -10.76 17.94
CA PHE A 148 3.94 -10.55 17.84
C PHE A 148 4.49 -11.03 16.50
N ASN A 149 3.84 -12.02 15.86
CA ASN A 149 4.26 -12.61 14.57
C ASN A 149 5.75 -12.94 14.54
N LYS A 150 6.18 -13.71 15.55
CA LYS A 150 7.59 -14.03 15.77
C LYS A 150 8.22 -14.63 14.52
N ASP A 151 9.34 -14.05 14.10
CA ASP A 151 10.13 -14.53 12.97
C ASP A 151 9.34 -14.58 11.65
N GLU A 152 8.52 -13.55 11.38
CA GLU A 152 7.74 -13.42 10.15
C GLU A 152 8.04 -12.14 9.37
N LEU A 153 8.21 -12.26 8.05
CA LEU A 153 8.14 -11.14 7.09
C LEU A 153 6.84 -11.22 6.31
N TRP A 154 6.16 -10.10 6.14
CA TRP A 154 4.97 -9.99 5.31
C TRP A 154 5.22 -8.94 4.22
N ASP A 155 4.49 -9.02 3.11
CA ASP A 155 4.71 -8.17 1.94
C ASP A 155 4.46 -6.67 2.21
N ASP A 156 3.46 -6.35 3.01
CA ASP A 156 3.03 -4.99 3.28
C ASP A 156 4.00 -4.21 4.18
N THR A 157 4.90 -4.88 4.92
CA THR A 157 5.97 -4.27 5.73
C THR A 157 6.75 -3.19 4.96
N LEU A 158 7.00 -3.42 3.67
CA LEU A 158 7.73 -2.46 2.84
C LEU A 158 6.98 -1.14 2.68
N MET A 159 5.66 -1.21 2.49
CA MET A 159 4.80 -0.03 2.37
C MET A 159 4.55 0.61 3.75
N MET A 160 4.32 -0.21 4.78
CA MET A 160 3.89 0.28 6.10
C MET A 160 5.02 0.83 6.96
N SER A 161 6.27 0.39 6.76
CA SER A 161 7.39 0.77 7.63
C SER A 161 8.69 1.10 6.91
N ALA A 162 9.09 0.33 5.89
CA ALA A 162 10.37 0.58 5.20
C ALA A 162 10.34 1.88 4.37
N LEU A 163 9.26 2.13 3.62
CA LEU A 163 9.09 3.34 2.82
C LEU A 163 8.96 4.61 3.70
N PRO A 164 8.16 4.63 4.80
CA PRO A 164 8.19 5.71 5.78
C PRO A 164 9.59 5.97 6.34
N LEU A 165 10.31 4.93 6.76
CA LEU A 165 11.67 5.06 7.31
C LEU A 165 12.62 5.72 6.31
N ALA A 166 12.55 5.34 5.04
CA ALA A 166 13.35 5.94 3.98
C ALA A 166 13.07 7.45 3.84
N LYS A 167 11.79 7.84 3.78
CA LYS A 167 11.41 9.26 3.65
C LYS A 167 11.83 10.05 4.90
N ILE A 168 11.67 9.49 6.09
CA ILE A 168 12.15 10.10 7.34
C ILE A 168 13.67 10.30 7.29
N GLY A 169 14.41 9.29 6.83
CA GLY A 169 15.86 9.36 6.66
C GLY A 169 16.30 10.52 5.77
N LEU A 170 15.57 10.77 4.68
CA LEU A 170 15.83 11.92 3.81
C LEU A 170 15.50 13.26 4.50
N VAL A 171 14.32 13.37 5.13
CA VAL A 171 13.88 14.61 5.79
C VAL A 171 14.77 15.00 6.98
N LEU A 172 15.23 14.01 7.75
CA LEU A 172 16.08 14.22 8.93
C LEU A 172 17.59 14.14 8.63
N ASN A 173 17.99 13.89 7.38
CA ASN A 173 19.39 13.65 6.98
C ASN A 173 20.07 12.50 7.75
N ARG A 174 19.37 11.37 7.88
CA ARG A 174 19.84 10.11 8.50
C ARG A 174 20.09 9.04 7.44
N PRO A 175 21.29 8.99 6.82
CA PRO A 175 21.59 8.03 5.76
C PRO A 175 21.48 6.56 6.20
N GLU A 176 21.67 6.27 7.48
CA GLU A 176 21.51 4.95 8.06
C GLU A 176 20.06 4.42 7.98
N TYR A 177 19.05 5.31 8.04
CA TYR A 177 17.65 4.92 7.85
C TYR A 177 17.37 4.52 6.40
N VAL A 178 17.97 5.27 5.46
CA VAL A 178 17.87 4.96 4.03
C VAL A 178 18.57 3.64 3.73
N ALA A 179 19.75 3.39 4.31
CA ALA A 179 20.47 2.13 4.15
C ALA A 179 19.66 0.94 4.69
N GLU A 180 19.04 1.08 5.86
CA GLU A 180 18.20 0.05 6.43
C GLU A 180 16.96 -0.22 5.56
N ALA A 181 16.30 0.83 5.06
CA ALA A 181 15.18 0.65 4.13
C ALA A 181 15.59 -0.09 2.85
N LYS A 182 16.76 0.22 2.27
CA LYS A 182 17.30 -0.51 1.12
C LYS A 182 17.51 -2.00 1.44
N HIS A 183 18.07 -2.29 2.61
CA HIS A 183 18.25 -3.65 3.10
C HIS A 183 16.90 -4.38 3.23
N GLN A 184 15.88 -3.74 3.79
CA GLN A 184 14.54 -4.33 3.92
C GLN A 184 13.92 -4.66 2.56
N PHE A 185 13.98 -3.77 1.57
CA PHE A 185 13.49 -4.05 0.22
C PHE A 185 14.18 -5.28 -0.39
N MET A 186 15.51 -5.38 -0.26
CA MET A 186 16.25 -6.54 -0.77
C MET A 186 15.86 -7.84 -0.07
N LEU A 187 15.79 -7.83 1.27
CA LEU A 187 15.50 -9.01 2.08
C LEU A 187 14.06 -9.51 1.86
N HIS A 188 13.08 -8.61 1.81
CA HIS A 188 11.69 -8.98 1.54
C HIS A 188 11.55 -9.55 0.12
N CYS A 189 12.19 -8.95 -0.89
CA CYS A 189 12.23 -9.54 -2.23
C CYS A 189 12.89 -10.92 -2.23
N GLN A 190 13.97 -11.13 -1.47
CA GLN A 190 14.66 -12.42 -1.39
C GLN A 190 13.76 -13.56 -0.87
N TYR A 191 12.88 -13.29 0.09
CA TYR A 191 12.09 -14.33 0.77
C TYR A 191 10.63 -14.41 0.31
N LEU A 192 10.10 -13.35 -0.31
CA LEU A 192 8.69 -13.28 -0.71
C LEU A 192 8.50 -13.42 -2.22
N PHE A 193 9.48 -13.04 -3.05
CA PHE A 193 9.35 -13.14 -4.51
C PHE A 193 9.47 -14.59 -4.97
N ASP A 194 8.51 -15.03 -5.78
CA ASP A 194 8.52 -16.32 -6.45
C ASP A 194 9.00 -16.15 -7.91
N PRO A 195 10.26 -16.49 -8.23
CA PRO A 195 10.81 -16.34 -9.58
C PRO A 195 10.16 -17.31 -10.59
N THR A 196 9.41 -18.33 -10.15
CA THR A 196 8.73 -19.27 -11.05
C THR A 196 7.46 -18.68 -11.64
N THR A 197 6.83 -17.73 -10.95
CA THR A 197 5.59 -17.07 -11.41
C THR A 197 5.76 -15.58 -11.67
N GLY A 198 6.77 -14.94 -11.08
CA GLY A 198 6.94 -13.48 -11.07
C GLY A 198 6.05 -12.78 -10.05
N LEU A 199 5.43 -13.51 -9.11
CA LEU A 199 4.52 -12.95 -8.10
C LEU A 199 5.16 -13.08 -6.71
N PHE A 200 4.53 -12.52 -5.70
CA PHE A 200 4.97 -12.60 -4.31
C PHE A 200 4.05 -13.49 -3.48
N PHE A 201 4.63 -14.22 -2.54
CA PHE A 201 3.89 -14.82 -1.43
C PHE A 201 3.57 -13.76 -0.37
N HIS A 202 2.43 -13.90 0.31
CA HIS A 202 2.02 -12.97 1.37
C HIS A 202 3.07 -12.86 2.48
N GLY A 203 3.69 -13.97 2.89
CA GLY A 203 4.67 -13.95 3.96
C GLY A 203 5.68 -15.08 3.94
N TRP A 204 6.64 -14.96 4.86
CA TRP A 204 7.71 -15.89 5.13
C TRP A 204 7.86 -16.06 6.65
N LYS A 205 8.03 -17.30 7.11
CA LYS A 205 8.35 -17.64 8.50
C LYS A 205 9.70 -18.32 8.56
N TRP A 206 10.60 -17.87 9.43
CA TRP A 206 11.75 -18.68 9.80
C TRP A 206 11.33 -19.74 10.81
N GLU A 207 11.50 -21.00 10.40
CA GLU A 207 11.18 -22.16 11.21
C GLU A 207 12.09 -23.30 10.79
N GLU A 208 12.96 -23.74 11.71
CA GLU A 208 13.88 -24.84 11.45
C GLU A 208 13.11 -26.16 11.43
N GLY A 209 13.08 -26.81 10.27
CA GLY A 209 12.40 -28.08 10.07
C GLY A 209 13.31 -29.28 10.27
N LYS A 210 12.70 -30.44 10.54
CA LYS A 210 13.43 -31.72 10.75
C LYS A 210 14.25 -32.18 9.53
N ASN A 211 13.98 -31.64 8.35
CA ASN A 211 14.68 -31.94 7.10
C ASN A 211 15.76 -30.90 6.74
N GLY A 212 16.09 -29.98 7.66
CA GLY A 212 17.03 -28.89 7.41
C GLY A 212 16.44 -27.68 6.67
N SER A 213 15.11 -27.60 6.54
CA SER A 213 14.46 -26.36 6.07
C SER A 213 14.72 -25.22 7.05
N ILE A 214 14.94 -24.02 6.52
CA ILE A 214 15.20 -22.81 7.33
C ILE A 214 13.93 -21.94 7.54
N GLY A 215 12.82 -22.33 6.92
CA GLY A 215 11.56 -21.59 6.93
C GLY A 215 10.66 -21.98 5.76
N HIS A 216 9.52 -21.30 5.65
CA HIS A 216 8.50 -21.55 4.64
C HIS A 216 7.60 -20.31 4.39
N ASN A 217 6.90 -20.29 3.26
CA ASN A 217 5.96 -19.22 2.87
C ASN A 217 4.49 -19.54 3.21
N PHE A 218 4.19 -20.03 4.43
CA PHE A 218 2.80 -20.33 4.86
C PHE A 218 1.97 -21.10 3.81
N ALA A 219 0.78 -20.59 3.46
CA ALA A 219 -0.12 -21.11 2.42
C ALA A 219 0.42 -21.01 0.99
N ARG A 220 1.58 -20.35 0.79
CA ARG A 220 2.13 -19.99 -0.52
C ARG A 220 1.12 -19.19 -1.35
N ALA A 221 0.34 -18.34 -0.68
CA ALA A 221 -0.71 -17.54 -1.29
C ALA A 221 -0.13 -16.37 -2.10
N ARG A 222 -0.48 -16.32 -3.39
CA ARG A 222 -0.20 -15.18 -4.28
C ARG A 222 -1.35 -14.18 -4.20
N TRP A 223 -1.48 -13.61 -3.01
CA TRP A 223 -2.59 -12.74 -2.64
C TRP A 223 -2.47 -11.37 -3.31
N ALA A 224 -3.57 -10.87 -3.85
CA ALA A 224 -3.59 -9.73 -4.77
C ALA A 224 -3.25 -8.42 -4.09
N ARG A 225 -3.90 -8.07 -2.98
CA ARG A 225 -3.59 -6.80 -2.30
C ARG A 225 -2.16 -6.78 -1.76
N GLY A 226 -1.69 -7.91 -1.22
CA GLY A 226 -0.30 -8.10 -0.85
C GLY A 226 0.68 -7.83 -1.99
N ASN A 227 0.46 -8.48 -3.13
CA ASN A 227 1.22 -8.22 -4.36
C ASN A 227 1.16 -6.76 -4.81
N SER A 228 0.00 -6.11 -4.67
CA SER A 228 -0.19 -4.71 -5.07
C SER A 228 0.67 -3.75 -4.25
N TRP A 229 1.00 -4.08 -2.99
CA TRP A 229 1.90 -3.27 -2.18
C TRP A 229 3.30 -3.17 -2.79
N LEU A 230 3.80 -4.25 -3.38
CA LEU A 230 5.08 -4.24 -4.09
C LEU A 230 4.99 -3.42 -5.38
N THR A 231 3.89 -3.56 -6.12
CA THR A 231 3.66 -2.80 -7.35
C THR A 231 3.57 -1.30 -7.07
N ILE A 232 3.06 -0.89 -5.89
CA ILE A 232 3.05 0.49 -5.41
C ILE A 232 4.44 0.92 -4.90
N ALA A 233 5.01 0.16 -3.96
CA ALA A 233 6.16 0.58 -3.16
C ALA A 233 7.46 0.61 -3.95
N ILE A 234 7.68 -0.31 -4.90
CA ILE A 234 8.90 -0.36 -5.70
C ILE A 234 9.11 0.92 -6.54
N PRO A 235 8.17 1.35 -7.40
CA PRO A 235 8.36 2.58 -8.18
C PRO A 235 8.46 3.82 -7.29
N ASP A 236 7.73 3.85 -6.16
CA ASP A 236 7.80 4.93 -5.18
C ASP A 236 9.17 5.01 -4.51
N PHE A 237 9.73 3.87 -4.10
CA PHE A 237 11.03 3.81 -3.44
C PHE A 237 12.19 4.21 -4.39
N VAL A 238 12.13 3.75 -5.65
CA VAL A 238 13.11 4.13 -6.68
C VAL A 238 13.07 5.64 -6.95
N GLU A 239 11.87 6.23 -7.02
CA GLU A 239 11.71 7.69 -7.19
C GLU A 239 12.14 8.46 -5.93
N LEU A 240 11.72 8.01 -4.75
CA LEU A 240 12.02 8.65 -3.47
C LEU A 240 13.52 8.78 -3.22
N LEU A 241 14.28 7.71 -3.51
CA LEU A 241 15.72 7.69 -3.31
C LEU A 241 16.52 8.23 -4.51
N ASP A 242 15.83 8.68 -5.57
CA ASP A 242 16.41 9.12 -6.83
C ASP A 242 17.50 8.15 -7.35
N LEU A 243 17.19 6.85 -7.34
CA LEU A 243 18.16 5.84 -7.77
C LEU A 243 18.40 5.97 -9.28
N GLN A 244 19.64 6.26 -9.65
CA GLN A 244 20.02 6.56 -11.03
C GLN A 244 20.18 5.29 -11.88
N LYS A 245 20.10 5.44 -13.20
CA LYS A 245 20.42 4.34 -14.14
C LYS A 245 21.85 3.85 -13.88
N GLY A 246 22.03 2.53 -13.80
CA GLY A 246 23.30 1.89 -13.45
C GLY A 246 23.43 1.52 -11.97
N ASP A 247 22.58 2.06 -11.09
CA ASP A 247 22.49 1.59 -9.70
C ASP A 247 22.02 0.10 -9.68
N PRO A 248 22.77 -0.80 -9.00
CA PRO A 248 22.41 -2.22 -8.95
C PRO A 248 21.08 -2.49 -8.24
N LEU A 249 20.78 -1.76 -7.17
CA LEU A 249 19.51 -1.90 -6.44
C LEU A 249 18.35 -1.45 -7.31
N ARG A 250 18.51 -0.33 -8.04
CA ARG A 250 17.51 0.09 -9.04
C ARG A 250 17.25 -1.01 -10.05
N THR A 251 18.31 -1.57 -10.63
CA THR A 251 18.19 -2.64 -11.64
C THR A 251 17.47 -3.86 -11.06
N PHE A 252 17.87 -4.30 -9.87
CA PHE A 252 17.25 -5.41 -9.16
C PHE A 252 15.74 -5.19 -8.94
N LEU A 253 15.36 -4.06 -8.34
CA LEU A 253 13.97 -3.76 -8.02
C LEU A 253 13.10 -3.61 -9.27
N LEU A 254 13.60 -2.93 -10.31
CA LEU A 254 12.83 -2.73 -11.53
C LEU A 254 12.67 -4.01 -12.36
N ASN A 255 13.65 -4.92 -12.33
CA ASN A 255 13.51 -6.24 -12.98
C ASN A 255 12.45 -7.08 -12.27
N ILE A 256 12.37 -7.01 -10.93
CA ILE A 256 11.32 -7.67 -10.15
C ILE A 256 9.94 -7.07 -10.47
N LEU A 257 9.85 -5.73 -10.53
CA LEU A 257 8.61 -5.05 -10.90
C LEU A 257 8.15 -5.45 -12.31
N ASP A 258 9.05 -5.47 -13.30
CA ASP A 258 8.73 -5.91 -14.66
C ASP A 258 8.24 -7.36 -14.72
N ALA A 259 8.92 -8.27 -13.99
CA ALA A 259 8.48 -9.66 -13.88
C ALA A 259 7.08 -9.79 -13.28
N GLN A 260 6.77 -8.99 -12.24
CA GLN A 260 5.45 -8.94 -11.63
C GLN A 260 4.41 -8.37 -12.59
N CYS A 261 4.70 -7.26 -13.27
CA CYS A 261 3.78 -6.68 -14.23
C CYS A 261 3.47 -7.67 -15.37
N LYS A 262 4.47 -8.38 -15.88
CA LYS A 262 4.30 -9.44 -16.89
C LYS A 262 3.41 -10.59 -16.40
N ALA A 263 3.53 -10.99 -15.14
CA ALA A 263 2.68 -12.01 -14.54
C ALA A 263 1.23 -11.51 -14.40
N LEU A 264 1.07 -10.30 -13.86
CA LEU A 264 -0.24 -9.67 -13.66
C LEU A 264 -0.98 -9.45 -14.98
N SER A 265 -0.30 -9.03 -16.06
CA SER A 265 -0.93 -8.86 -17.39
C SER A 265 -1.56 -10.14 -17.92
N LYS A 266 -1.00 -11.32 -17.59
CA LYS A 266 -1.57 -12.62 -17.99
C LYS A 266 -2.76 -13.05 -17.14
N LEU A 267 -2.88 -12.51 -15.94
CA LEU A 267 -3.88 -12.91 -14.95
C LEU A 267 -5.07 -11.95 -14.86
N GLN A 268 -5.00 -10.79 -15.53
CA GLN A 268 -6.07 -9.81 -15.58
C GLN A 268 -7.32 -10.37 -16.25
N GLY A 269 -8.48 -10.21 -15.61
CA GLY A 269 -9.77 -10.59 -16.17
C GLY A 269 -10.16 -9.76 -17.39
N GLU A 270 -11.14 -10.25 -18.15
CA GLU A 270 -11.69 -9.54 -19.32
C GLU A 270 -12.29 -8.18 -18.95
N ASN A 271 -12.82 -8.04 -17.74
CA ASN A 271 -13.34 -6.79 -17.18
C ASN A 271 -12.28 -5.84 -16.63
N GLY A 272 -10.99 -6.25 -16.59
CA GLY A 272 -9.88 -5.45 -16.08
C GLY A 272 -9.52 -5.68 -14.61
N MET A 273 -10.28 -6.50 -13.89
CA MET A 273 -10.06 -6.81 -12.48
C MET A 273 -9.03 -7.92 -12.28
N TRP A 274 -8.46 -8.00 -11.08
CA TRP A 274 -7.75 -9.18 -10.59
C TRP A 274 -8.53 -9.87 -9.47
N ARG A 275 -8.28 -11.17 -9.34
CA ARG A 275 -8.84 -12.04 -8.31
C ARG A 275 -7.99 -11.97 -7.04
N THR A 276 -8.59 -12.17 -5.86
CA THR A 276 -7.93 -12.07 -4.55
C THR A 276 -6.74 -13.02 -4.40
N LEU A 277 -6.86 -14.26 -4.90
CA LEU A 277 -5.74 -15.14 -5.18
C LEU A 277 -5.51 -15.11 -6.69
N LEU A 278 -4.40 -14.51 -7.10
CA LEU A 278 -4.15 -14.11 -8.49
C LEU A 278 -4.18 -15.29 -9.48
N ASP A 279 -3.74 -16.46 -9.02
CA ASP A 279 -3.57 -17.69 -9.80
C ASP A 279 -4.66 -18.73 -9.55
N VAL A 280 -5.69 -18.42 -8.73
CA VAL A 280 -6.84 -19.29 -8.48
C VAL A 280 -8.07 -18.73 -9.20
N PRO A 281 -8.83 -19.53 -9.98
CA PRO A 281 -9.98 -19.02 -10.73
C PRO A 281 -11.17 -18.67 -9.83
N VAL A 282 -12.07 -17.81 -10.34
CA VAL A 282 -13.32 -17.44 -9.64
C VAL A 282 -14.19 -18.66 -9.35
N SER A 283 -14.21 -19.64 -10.27
CA SER A 283 -14.93 -20.92 -10.10
C SER A 283 -14.47 -21.73 -8.88
N GLU A 284 -13.29 -21.44 -8.35
CA GLU A 284 -12.73 -22.07 -7.15
C GLU A 284 -12.81 -21.15 -5.92
N GLY A 285 -13.58 -20.06 -5.99
CA GLY A 285 -13.87 -19.16 -4.86
C GLY A 285 -12.94 -17.93 -4.74
N SER A 286 -12.01 -17.71 -5.68
CA SER A 286 -11.16 -16.51 -5.68
C SER A 286 -11.90 -15.33 -6.30
N TYR A 287 -12.61 -14.56 -5.48
CA TYR A 287 -13.41 -13.40 -5.91
C TYR A 287 -12.55 -12.27 -6.50
N GLU A 288 -13.16 -11.38 -7.28
CA GLU A 288 -12.51 -10.17 -7.81
C GLU A 288 -12.35 -9.10 -6.73
N GLU A 289 -11.20 -8.41 -6.73
CA GLU A 289 -10.81 -7.53 -5.63
C GLU A 289 -10.37 -6.14 -6.16
N SER A 290 -11.13 -5.11 -5.77
CA SER A 290 -10.98 -3.75 -6.31
C SER A 290 -9.75 -3.01 -5.78
N SER A 291 -9.39 -3.19 -4.52
CA SER A 291 -8.30 -2.43 -3.91
C SER A 291 -6.94 -2.82 -4.51
N ALA A 292 -6.70 -4.11 -4.65
CA ALA A 292 -5.55 -4.68 -5.34
C ALA A 292 -5.51 -4.23 -6.81
N THR A 293 -6.65 -4.27 -7.51
CA THR A 293 -6.77 -3.80 -8.89
C THR A 293 -6.35 -2.32 -9.01
N ALA A 294 -6.77 -1.47 -8.08
CA ALA A 294 -6.36 -0.07 -8.03
C ALA A 294 -4.85 0.07 -7.74
N GLY A 295 -4.30 -0.71 -6.80
CA GLY A 295 -2.86 -0.70 -6.51
C GLY A 295 -1.99 -1.12 -7.70
N PHE A 296 -2.40 -2.16 -8.42
CA PHE A 296 -1.74 -2.57 -9.66
C PHE A 296 -1.82 -1.47 -10.73
N ALA A 297 -2.99 -0.85 -10.91
CA ALA A 297 -3.16 0.25 -11.84
C ALA A 297 -2.23 1.42 -11.55
N TYR A 298 -2.17 1.87 -10.29
CA TYR A 298 -1.25 2.92 -9.85
C TYR A 298 0.21 2.56 -10.18
N GLY A 299 0.66 1.39 -9.72
CA GLY A 299 2.05 0.98 -9.85
C GLY A 299 2.49 0.83 -11.31
N MET A 300 1.63 0.26 -12.16
CA MET A 300 1.90 0.14 -13.59
C MET A 300 1.90 1.50 -14.30
N LEU A 301 0.91 2.37 -14.05
CA LEU A 301 0.89 3.71 -14.64
C LEU A 301 2.12 4.52 -14.26
N LYS A 302 2.49 4.50 -12.98
CA LYS A 302 3.68 5.18 -12.48
C LYS A 302 4.96 4.59 -13.06
N GLY A 303 5.07 3.27 -13.09
CA GLY A 303 6.19 2.56 -13.70
C GLY A 303 6.38 2.95 -15.16
N VAL A 304 5.31 3.04 -15.95
CA VAL A 304 5.35 3.48 -17.35
C VAL A 304 5.75 4.95 -17.45
N ARG A 305 5.08 5.86 -16.71
CA ARG A 305 5.38 7.31 -16.75
C ARG A 305 6.84 7.60 -16.41
N LYS A 306 7.38 6.92 -15.40
CA LYS A 306 8.77 7.05 -14.96
C LYS A 306 9.76 6.29 -15.85
N ARG A 307 9.28 5.57 -16.87
CA ARG A 307 10.09 4.72 -17.78
C ARG A 307 10.90 3.66 -17.02
N TYR A 308 10.29 3.11 -15.98
CA TYR A 308 10.84 2.02 -15.18
C TYR A 308 10.50 0.66 -15.77
N ILE A 309 9.30 0.53 -16.34
CA ILE A 309 8.81 -0.64 -17.08
C ILE A 309 8.35 -0.22 -18.48
N GLY A 310 8.13 -1.20 -19.35
CA GLY A 310 7.80 -0.96 -20.75
C GLY A 310 6.39 -0.39 -21.01
N PRO A 311 6.18 0.33 -22.12
CA PRO A 311 4.89 0.95 -22.45
C PRO A 311 3.75 -0.07 -22.71
N GLU A 312 4.06 -1.34 -22.95
CA GLU A 312 3.09 -2.44 -23.12
C GLU A 312 2.13 -2.61 -21.93
N TYR A 313 2.53 -2.15 -20.74
CA TYR A 313 1.68 -2.22 -19.54
C TYR A 313 0.64 -1.09 -19.47
N THR A 314 0.69 -0.10 -20.37
CA THR A 314 -0.27 1.03 -20.39
C THR A 314 -1.70 0.53 -20.56
N ASP A 315 -1.96 -0.33 -21.54
CA ASP A 315 -3.31 -0.81 -21.82
C ASP A 315 -3.86 -1.67 -20.68
N VAL A 316 -3.00 -2.47 -20.04
CA VAL A 316 -3.32 -3.27 -18.86
C VAL A 316 -3.77 -2.37 -17.71
N ALA A 317 -3.00 -1.31 -17.44
CA ALA A 317 -3.29 -0.38 -16.37
C ALA A 317 -4.53 0.48 -16.65
N VAL A 318 -4.71 0.96 -17.89
CA VAL A 318 -5.90 1.73 -18.30
C VAL A 318 -7.17 0.87 -18.20
N LYS A 319 -7.08 -0.42 -18.54
CA LYS A 319 -8.20 -1.36 -18.36
C LYS A 319 -8.57 -1.50 -16.89
N ALA A 320 -7.56 -1.57 -16.01
CA ALA A 320 -7.76 -1.58 -14.56
C ALA A 320 -8.40 -0.28 -14.04
N ILE A 321 -7.98 0.88 -14.54
CA ILE A 321 -8.61 2.18 -14.21
C ILE A 321 -10.10 2.18 -14.56
N LYS A 322 -10.46 1.70 -15.75
CA LYS A 322 -11.88 1.61 -16.16
C LYS A 322 -12.66 0.66 -15.27
N ALA A 323 -12.05 -0.46 -14.88
CA ALA A 323 -12.64 -1.41 -13.95
C ALA A 323 -12.91 -0.76 -12.58
N VAL A 324 -11.89 -0.14 -11.98
CA VAL A 324 -11.99 0.59 -10.69
C VAL A 324 -13.07 1.66 -10.74
N LEU A 325 -13.09 2.52 -11.78
CA LEU A 325 -14.12 3.55 -11.94
C LEU A 325 -15.53 2.97 -11.94
N SER A 326 -15.74 1.84 -12.61
CA SER A 326 -17.06 1.18 -12.65
C SER A 326 -17.51 0.56 -11.33
N ARG A 327 -16.61 0.44 -10.34
CA ARG A 327 -16.89 -0.07 -8.99
C ARG A 327 -17.06 1.03 -7.95
N ILE A 328 -16.93 2.30 -8.34
CA ILE A 328 -17.23 3.42 -7.44
C ILE A 328 -18.75 3.65 -7.48
N ASN A 329 -19.42 3.43 -6.36
CA ASN A 329 -20.86 3.67 -6.27
C ASN A 329 -21.17 5.18 -6.17
N LYS A 330 -22.46 5.52 -6.20
CA LYS A 330 -22.95 6.92 -6.12
C LYS A 330 -22.55 7.65 -4.84
N ASP A 331 -22.27 6.91 -3.76
CA ASP A 331 -21.91 7.42 -2.45
C ASP A 331 -20.37 7.54 -2.29
N GLY A 332 -19.63 7.25 -3.36
CA GLY A 332 -18.16 7.32 -3.40
C GLY A 332 -17.45 6.14 -2.75
N GLU A 333 -18.16 5.06 -2.45
CA GLU A 333 -17.54 3.83 -1.96
C GLU A 333 -16.98 3.02 -3.13
N LEU A 334 -15.74 2.53 -2.96
CA LEU A 334 -15.21 1.50 -3.84
C LEU A 334 -15.75 0.13 -3.41
N LEU A 335 -16.57 -0.48 -4.25
CA LEU A 335 -17.15 -1.81 -4.02
C LEU A 335 -16.11 -2.92 -4.22
N GLU A 336 -16.44 -4.15 -3.79
CA GLU A 336 -15.60 -5.35 -3.98
C GLU A 336 -14.20 -5.21 -3.34
N VAL A 337 -14.13 -4.48 -2.23
CA VAL A 337 -12.93 -4.34 -1.40
C VAL A 337 -12.97 -5.39 -0.30
N SER A 338 -11.93 -6.20 -0.18
CA SER A 338 -11.84 -7.21 0.88
C SER A 338 -11.35 -6.59 2.19
N PHE A 339 -11.86 -7.06 3.33
CA PHE A 339 -11.52 -6.61 4.69
C PHE A 339 -10.03 -6.85 5.04
N GLY A 340 -9.59 -6.32 6.19
CA GLY A 340 -8.22 -6.52 6.70
C GLY A 340 -7.87 -8.02 6.74
N THR A 341 -6.74 -8.38 6.13
CA THR A 341 -6.37 -9.78 5.90
C THR A 341 -5.04 -10.07 6.60
N ALA A 342 -5.08 -10.88 7.66
CA ALA A 342 -3.88 -11.41 8.31
C ALA A 342 -3.27 -12.57 7.51
N MET A 343 -2.10 -13.05 7.91
CA MET A 343 -1.46 -14.22 7.30
C MET A 343 -2.36 -15.46 7.34
N GLY A 344 -2.60 -16.07 6.18
CA GLY A 344 -3.37 -17.31 6.08
C GLY A 344 -2.46 -18.54 6.07
N HIS A 345 -2.89 -19.61 6.74
CA HIS A 345 -2.20 -20.91 6.74
C HIS A 345 -2.66 -21.86 5.63
N ASP A 346 -3.77 -21.53 4.96
CA ASP A 346 -4.26 -22.17 3.76
C ASP A 346 -4.84 -21.13 2.79
N LEU A 347 -5.18 -21.55 1.56
CA LEU A 347 -5.77 -20.67 0.56
C LEU A 347 -7.24 -20.34 0.83
N GLN A 348 -7.95 -21.15 1.62
CA GLN A 348 -9.37 -20.93 1.90
C GLN A 348 -9.56 -19.68 2.77
N HIS A 349 -8.66 -19.44 3.72
CA HIS A 349 -8.58 -18.20 4.51
C HIS A 349 -8.75 -16.94 3.64
N TYR A 350 -8.04 -16.86 2.52
CA TYR A 350 -8.08 -15.69 1.63
C TYR A 350 -9.38 -15.57 0.83
N LYS A 351 -10.03 -16.70 0.52
CA LYS A 351 -11.30 -16.77 -0.19
C LYS A 351 -12.48 -16.37 0.70
N ASP A 352 -12.35 -16.58 2.01
CA ASP A 352 -13.41 -16.33 2.99
C ASP A 352 -13.36 -14.90 3.57
N ILE A 353 -12.37 -14.08 3.20
CA ILE A 353 -12.30 -12.69 3.66
C ILE A 353 -13.54 -11.91 3.19
N PRO A 354 -14.29 -11.28 4.10
CA PRO A 354 -15.48 -10.51 3.75
C PRO A 354 -15.17 -9.33 2.82
N LEU A 355 -16.12 -9.00 1.95
CA LEU A 355 -16.08 -7.78 1.14
C LEU A 355 -16.86 -6.66 1.85
N THR A 356 -16.20 -5.52 2.09
CA THR A 356 -16.79 -4.38 2.80
C THR A 356 -16.03 -3.09 2.48
N SER A 357 -16.69 -1.93 2.59
CA SER A 357 -16.00 -0.64 2.48
C SER A 357 -14.86 -0.55 3.50
N MET A 358 -13.69 -0.12 3.02
CA MET A 358 -12.48 0.00 3.83
C MET A 358 -11.64 1.19 3.37
N PRO A 359 -11.11 2.04 4.27
CA PRO A 359 -10.39 3.26 3.91
C PRO A 359 -9.27 3.08 2.87
N TYR A 360 -8.54 1.97 2.90
CA TYR A 360 -7.50 1.69 1.90
C TYR A 360 -8.04 1.46 0.48
N GLY A 361 -9.28 0.96 0.34
CA GLY A 361 -9.93 0.82 -0.96
C GLY A 361 -10.10 2.18 -1.62
N GLN A 362 -10.72 3.13 -0.90
CA GLN A 362 -10.85 4.51 -1.37
C GLN A 362 -9.48 5.12 -1.68
N ALA A 363 -8.51 4.93 -0.79
CA ALA A 363 -7.16 5.47 -0.93
C ALA A 363 -6.43 4.96 -2.17
N MET A 364 -6.43 3.65 -2.40
CA MET A 364 -5.76 3.04 -3.56
C MET A 364 -6.45 3.45 -4.86
N ALA A 365 -7.78 3.58 -4.87
CA ALA A 365 -8.49 4.15 -6.02
C ALA A 365 -8.09 5.62 -6.27
N GLN A 366 -7.99 6.46 -5.24
CA GLN A 366 -7.50 7.83 -5.38
C GLN A 366 -6.09 7.89 -5.94
N MET A 367 -5.18 7.03 -5.45
CA MET A 367 -3.81 6.93 -5.98
C MET A 367 -3.83 6.58 -7.48
N ALA A 368 -4.57 5.54 -7.86
CA ALA A 368 -4.65 5.08 -9.25
C ALA A 368 -5.24 6.16 -10.18
N LEU A 369 -6.35 6.76 -9.77
CA LEU A 369 -7.01 7.82 -10.54
C LEU A 369 -6.18 9.10 -10.59
N GLY A 370 -5.51 9.47 -9.50
CA GLY A 370 -4.60 10.61 -9.44
C GLY A 370 -3.39 10.43 -10.34
N GLU A 371 -2.81 9.23 -10.37
CA GLU A 371 -1.74 8.92 -11.31
C GLU A 371 -2.25 8.93 -12.77
N PHE A 372 -3.46 8.43 -13.03
CA PHE A 372 -4.10 8.47 -14.35
C PHE A 372 -4.40 9.91 -14.84
N LEU A 373 -4.70 10.85 -13.94
CA LEU A 373 -4.89 12.26 -14.29
C LEU A 373 -3.66 12.87 -14.96
N ARG A 374 -2.45 12.32 -14.74
CA ARG A 374 -1.23 12.77 -15.42
C ARG A 374 -1.23 12.50 -16.93
N THR A 375 -2.17 11.70 -17.45
CA THR A 375 -2.31 11.48 -18.89
C THR A 375 -3.04 12.62 -19.62
N PHE A 376 -3.60 13.59 -18.88
CA PHE A 376 -4.32 14.74 -19.43
C PHE A 376 -3.47 16.03 -19.44
N ILE A 377 -2.28 16.02 -18.84
CA ILE A 377 -1.34 17.16 -18.78
C ILE A 377 -0.15 16.89 -19.71
#